data_AF-A0A9E2I1Q7-F1
#
_entry.id   AF-A0A9E2I1Q7-F1
#
_cell.length_a   1.000
_cell.length_b   1.000
_cell.length_c   1.000
_cell.angle_alpha   90.00
_cell.angle_beta   90.00
_cell.angle_gamma   90.00
#
_symmetry.space_group_name_H-M   'P 1'
#
loop_
_entity.id
_entity.type
_entity.pdbx_description
1 polymer ?
#
loop_
_entity_poly.entity_id
_entity_poly.type
_entity_poly.pdbx_seq_one_letter_code
_entity_poly.pdbx_strand_id
1 'polypeptide(L)'
;STNGHLINLRDDDPAASPMGHTINVEFDGLSSKFTLMESIGMYVKFCAGRGNTNANAKFFTFDPTSGSVASAAPYATNSNDIPNIDLAGLIFVPYNDGQYSIGTQYYYANNLIDAKLGAPVGTNPNPTFQGMEAVGGLHSFTANFVINGIGNGWSDFLDDTTFFASGAVSITNPKDGKSMLGSSDSVRGYSGWVGLQFPSLISESGRWGLEYNQGSQNWRSITYAEDTLAGSKIAARGAAYEAYFTEPLIDDVFSFQLRYTYIDYKYAGSNGFFGSTTGTPYLISDMTPATGSTVTVDTAQDIRAYLRYRF
;
A
#
# COMPACT_ATOMS: atom_id res chain seq x y z
N SER A 1 -0.07 -1.54 -10.99
CA SER A 1 1.12 -0.67 -11.08
C SER A 1 1.60 -0.38 -9.67
N THR A 2 2.88 -0.57 -9.42
CA THR A 2 3.58 -0.18 -8.19
C THR A 2 4.17 1.23 -8.34
N ASN A 3 4.78 1.78 -7.28
CA ASN A 3 5.48 3.07 -7.27
C ASN A 3 4.57 4.26 -7.68
N GLY A 4 3.35 4.24 -7.13
CA GLY A 4 2.36 5.29 -7.35
C GLY A 4 2.82 6.68 -6.90
N HIS A 5 2.06 7.71 -7.28
CA HIS A 5 2.31 9.10 -6.85
C HIS A 5 2.60 9.19 -5.34
N LEU A 6 3.57 10.03 -4.99
CA LEU A 6 4.16 10.25 -3.66
C LEU A 6 5.16 9.15 -3.25
N ILE A 7 4.83 7.87 -3.44
CA ILE A 7 5.77 6.76 -3.13
C ILE A 7 7.00 6.83 -4.06
N ASN A 8 6.80 7.27 -5.29
CA ASN A 8 7.86 7.42 -6.27
C ASN A 8 9.02 8.33 -5.79
N LEU A 9 8.77 9.26 -4.85
CA LEU A 9 9.80 10.15 -4.30
C LEU A 9 10.81 9.39 -3.44
N ARG A 10 10.34 8.47 -2.58
CA ARG A 10 11.20 7.62 -1.74
C ARG A 10 11.79 6.43 -2.50
N ASP A 11 11.16 6.00 -3.59
CA ASP A 11 11.65 4.87 -4.39
C ASP A 11 12.56 5.28 -5.55
N ASP A 12 12.84 6.58 -5.71
CA ASP A 12 13.68 7.12 -6.79
C ASP A 12 13.20 6.61 -8.16
N ASP A 13 11.92 6.83 -8.46
CA ASP A 13 11.26 6.31 -9.66
C ASP A 13 10.31 7.35 -10.28
N PRO A 14 10.02 7.28 -11.59
CA PRO A 14 8.97 8.08 -12.20
C PRO A 14 7.62 7.77 -11.55
N ALA A 15 6.81 8.80 -11.32
CA ALA A 15 5.49 8.61 -10.73
C ALA A 15 4.57 7.79 -11.63
N ALA A 16 4.01 6.71 -11.10
CA ALA A 16 2.94 5.96 -11.72
C ALA A 16 1.57 6.34 -11.12
N SER A 17 0.48 5.99 -11.82
CA SER A 17 -0.84 5.89 -11.17
C SER A 17 -1.03 4.46 -10.67
N PRO A 18 -1.67 4.23 -9.51
CA PRO A 18 -2.51 5.12 -8.70
C PRO A 18 -1.74 5.99 -7.68
N MET A 19 -2.45 6.65 -6.75
CA MET A 19 -1.83 7.39 -5.65
C MET A 19 -1.40 6.41 -4.53
N GLY A 20 -0.13 6.45 -4.16
CA GLY A 20 0.52 5.42 -3.34
C GLY A 20 0.02 5.33 -1.89
N HIS A 21 -0.62 6.37 -1.36
CA HIS A 21 -1.10 6.41 0.03
C HIS A 21 -2.11 5.29 0.37
N THR A 22 -2.83 4.78 -0.62
CA THR A 22 -3.86 3.75 -0.40
C THR A 22 -3.61 2.45 -1.12
N ILE A 23 -2.81 2.47 -2.18
CA ILE A 23 -2.60 1.31 -3.03
C ILE A 23 -1.19 1.31 -3.62
N ASN A 24 -0.46 0.24 -3.34
CA ASN A 24 0.82 -0.10 -3.93
C ASN A 24 0.85 -1.62 -4.14
N VAL A 25 0.26 -2.05 -5.24
CA VAL A 25 0.16 -3.48 -5.59
C VAL A 25 0.15 -3.62 -7.12
N GLU A 26 0.64 -4.76 -7.59
CA GLU A 26 0.51 -5.15 -8.98
C GLU A 26 -0.95 -5.51 -9.28
N PHE A 27 -1.42 -5.05 -10.43
CA PHE A 27 -2.73 -5.39 -10.97
C PHE A 27 -2.64 -5.34 -12.48
N ASP A 28 -3.20 -6.36 -13.13
CA ASP A 28 -3.33 -6.41 -14.57
C ASP A 28 -4.61 -5.68 -14.96
N GLY A 29 -4.47 -4.63 -15.76
CA GLY A 29 -5.60 -3.76 -16.00
C GLY A 29 -5.39 -2.76 -17.12
N LEU A 30 -6.38 -1.89 -17.26
CA LEU A 30 -6.38 -0.78 -18.19
C LEU A 30 -6.63 0.52 -17.45
N SER A 31 -6.09 1.60 -18.00
CA SER A 31 -6.46 2.93 -17.56
C SER A 31 -6.59 3.87 -18.76
N SER A 32 -7.47 4.86 -18.64
CA SER A 32 -7.70 5.86 -19.67
C SER A 32 -7.78 7.23 -19.03
N LYS A 33 -6.91 8.13 -19.50
CA LYS A 33 -6.81 9.52 -19.02
C LYS A 33 -7.48 10.45 -20.03
N PHE A 34 -8.33 11.33 -19.53
CA PHE A 34 -9.01 12.37 -20.27
C PHE A 34 -8.60 13.72 -19.70
N THR A 35 -7.87 14.51 -20.49
CA THR A 35 -7.57 15.90 -20.15
C THR A 35 -8.85 16.72 -20.31
N LEU A 36 -9.25 17.42 -19.24
CA LEU A 36 -10.46 18.25 -19.23
C LEU A 36 -10.13 19.71 -19.53
N MET A 37 -9.01 20.21 -18.99
CA MET A 37 -8.52 21.57 -19.23
C MET A 37 -7.00 21.60 -19.12
N GLU A 38 -6.33 21.76 -20.26
CA GLU A 38 -4.87 21.72 -20.33
C GLU A 38 -4.19 22.91 -19.63
N SER A 39 -4.80 24.11 -19.69
CA SER A 39 -4.23 25.34 -19.11
C SER A 39 -4.02 25.32 -17.59
N ILE A 40 -4.67 24.40 -16.89
CA ILE A 40 -4.53 24.19 -15.44
C ILE A 40 -4.16 22.73 -15.11
N GLY A 41 -3.74 21.96 -16.12
CA GLY A 41 -3.38 20.55 -15.98
C GLY A 41 -4.49 19.62 -15.48
N MET A 42 -5.76 20.01 -15.63
CA MET A 42 -6.90 19.27 -15.11
C MET A 42 -7.17 18.02 -15.94
N TYR A 43 -7.30 16.87 -15.27
CA TYR A 43 -7.65 15.61 -15.92
C TYR A 43 -8.46 14.68 -15.01
N VAL A 44 -9.16 13.75 -15.66
CA VAL A 44 -9.76 12.58 -15.01
C VAL A 44 -9.15 11.31 -15.61
N LYS A 45 -8.88 10.31 -14.78
CA LYS A 45 -8.34 9.01 -15.20
C LYS A 45 -9.15 7.89 -14.59
N PHE A 46 -9.68 7.02 -15.44
CA PHE A 46 -10.36 5.80 -15.02
C PHE A 46 -9.35 4.65 -15.01
N CYS A 47 -9.43 3.80 -13.98
CA CYS A 47 -8.58 2.63 -13.83
C CYS A 47 -9.45 1.43 -13.50
N ALA A 48 -9.21 0.30 -14.14
CA ALA A 48 -9.80 -0.97 -13.76
C ALA A 48 -8.78 -2.08 -13.94
N GLY A 49 -8.79 -3.09 -13.07
CA GLY A 49 -7.85 -4.19 -13.15
C GLY A 49 -8.18 -5.33 -12.20
N ARG A 50 -7.37 -6.38 -12.29
CA ARG A 50 -7.46 -7.59 -11.49
C ARG A 50 -6.13 -7.87 -10.81
N GLY A 51 -6.16 -8.09 -9.50
CA GLY A 51 -4.97 -8.39 -8.70
C GLY A 51 -4.71 -9.90 -8.50
N ASN A 52 -5.78 -10.69 -8.38
CA ASN A 52 -5.69 -12.15 -8.30
C ASN A 52 -6.76 -12.79 -9.20
N THR A 53 -6.46 -13.97 -9.74
CA THR A 53 -7.37 -14.73 -10.62
C THR A 53 -7.68 -16.10 -10.05
N ASN A 54 -8.90 -16.59 -10.27
CA ASN A 54 -9.31 -17.95 -9.93
C ASN A 54 -8.88 -19.01 -10.96
N ALA A 55 -7.73 -18.79 -11.61
CA ALA A 55 -7.23 -19.63 -12.68
C ALA A 55 -6.08 -20.50 -12.16
N ASN A 56 -6.07 -21.78 -12.55
CA ASN A 56 -5.01 -22.70 -12.17
C ASN A 56 -3.64 -22.21 -12.64
N ALA A 57 -2.63 -22.33 -11.79
CA ALA A 57 -1.27 -21.88 -12.13
C ALA A 57 -0.63 -22.76 -13.23
N LYS A 58 0.38 -22.21 -13.88
CA LYS A 58 1.04 -22.82 -15.05
C LYS A 58 1.66 -24.20 -14.79
N PHE A 59 2.28 -24.39 -13.63
CA PHE A 59 3.13 -25.56 -13.37
C PHE A 59 2.55 -26.52 -12.31
N PHE A 60 1.99 -26.00 -11.22
CA PHE A 60 1.32 -26.78 -10.19
C PHE A 60 0.18 -25.95 -9.63
N THR A 61 -1.00 -26.53 -9.46
CA THR A 61 -2.10 -25.82 -8.79
C THR A 61 -1.95 -26.09 -7.30
N PHE A 62 -1.44 -25.11 -6.58
CA PHE A 62 -1.65 -25.04 -5.14
C PHE A 62 -3.08 -24.57 -4.94
N ASP A 63 -3.94 -25.41 -4.36
CA ASP A 63 -5.28 -25.01 -3.97
C ASP A 63 -5.16 -24.18 -2.68
N PRO A 64 -5.35 -22.86 -2.73
CA PRO A 64 -5.16 -22.02 -1.58
C PRO A 64 -6.31 -22.17 -0.59
N THR A 65 -7.36 -22.98 -0.83
CA THR A 65 -8.42 -23.31 0.15
C THR A 65 -8.27 -24.69 0.78
N SER A 66 -7.52 -25.62 0.18
CA SER A 66 -7.28 -26.95 0.76
C SER A 66 -5.81 -27.22 1.13
N GLY A 67 -4.89 -26.34 0.73
CA GLY A 67 -3.44 -26.50 0.94
C GLY A 67 -2.82 -27.66 0.14
N SER A 68 -3.55 -28.21 -0.83
CA SER A 68 -3.15 -29.36 -1.62
C SER A 68 -2.49 -28.95 -2.93
N VAL A 69 -1.61 -29.81 -3.47
CA VAL A 69 -0.97 -29.61 -4.78
C VAL A 69 -1.59 -30.60 -5.77
N ALA A 70 -2.28 -30.08 -6.78
CA ALA A 70 -2.93 -30.88 -7.81
C ALA A 70 -2.39 -30.57 -9.21
N SER A 71 -2.40 -31.60 -10.07
CA SER A 71 -2.24 -31.46 -11.50
C SER A 71 -3.57 -30.98 -12.08
N ALA A 72 -3.65 -29.73 -12.52
CA ALA A 72 -4.84 -29.21 -13.20
C ALA A 72 -4.45 -28.59 -14.54
N ALA A 73 -5.42 -28.47 -15.45
CA ALA A 73 -5.21 -27.81 -16.73
C ALA A 73 -4.74 -26.36 -16.48
N PRO A 74 -3.53 -25.98 -16.95
CA PRO A 74 -3.00 -24.63 -16.76
C PRO A 74 -3.97 -23.56 -17.25
N TYR A 75 -4.12 -22.49 -16.47
CA TYR A 75 -4.97 -21.33 -16.75
C TYR A 75 -6.47 -21.60 -16.86
N ALA A 76 -6.92 -22.83 -16.64
CA ALA A 76 -8.34 -23.14 -16.57
C ALA A 76 -8.94 -22.50 -15.30
N THR A 77 -10.15 -21.97 -15.44
CA THR A 77 -10.92 -21.45 -14.30
C THR A 77 -11.22 -22.58 -13.31
N ASN A 78 -11.01 -22.32 -12.03
CA ASN A 78 -11.30 -23.23 -10.94
C ASN A 78 -12.36 -22.61 -10.02
N SER A 79 -13.52 -23.25 -9.92
CA SER A 79 -14.63 -22.78 -9.07
C SER A 79 -14.40 -23.02 -7.58
N ASN A 80 -13.42 -23.85 -7.23
CA ASN A 80 -13.06 -24.13 -5.84
C ASN A 80 -11.98 -23.17 -5.32
N ASP A 81 -11.41 -22.34 -6.20
CA ASP A 81 -10.42 -21.33 -5.83
C ASP A 81 -11.10 -20.02 -5.38
N ILE A 82 -10.32 -19.14 -4.79
CA ILE A 82 -10.75 -17.81 -4.37
C ILE A 82 -11.23 -17.03 -5.61
N PRO A 83 -12.37 -16.34 -5.55
CA PRO A 83 -12.83 -15.51 -6.65
C PRO A 83 -11.82 -14.41 -7.00
N ASN A 84 -11.91 -13.92 -8.24
CA ASN A 84 -11.06 -12.83 -8.72
C ASN A 84 -11.11 -11.61 -7.82
N ILE A 85 -9.94 -11.00 -7.57
CA ILE A 85 -9.85 -9.69 -6.90
C ILE A 85 -9.88 -8.62 -7.98
N ASP A 86 -11.04 -8.01 -8.18
CA ASP A 86 -11.26 -6.96 -9.17
C ASP A 86 -11.25 -5.58 -8.49
N LEU A 87 -10.65 -4.60 -9.15
CA LEU A 87 -10.57 -3.21 -8.71
C LEU A 87 -11.04 -2.29 -9.82
N ALA A 88 -11.82 -1.27 -9.46
CA ALA A 88 -12.18 -0.17 -10.33
C ALA A 88 -12.08 1.15 -9.58
N GLY A 89 -11.61 2.20 -10.25
CA GLY A 89 -11.39 3.49 -9.63
C GLY A 89 -11.28 4.65 -10.60
N LEU A 90 -11.27 5.83 -10.00
CA LEU A 90 -11.20 7.12 -10.66
C LEU A 90 -10.16 7.97 -9.94
N ILE A 91 -9.30 8.62 -10.71
CA ILE A 91 -8.38 9.66 -10.25
C ILE A 91 -8.83 10.96 -10.89
N PHE A 92 -8.98 12.00 -10.08
CA PHE A 92 -9.29 13.34 -10.56
C PHE A 92 -8.25 14.31 -10.03
N VAL A 93 -7.58 14.98 -10.97
CA VAL A 93 -6.63 16.06 -10.69
C VAL A 93 -7.29 17.35 -11.15
N PRO A 94 -7.85 18.15 -10.23
CA PRO A 94 -8.45 19.44 -10.57
C PRO A 94 -7.43 20.49 -10.99
N TYR A 95 -6.18 20.38 -10.55
CA TYR A 95 -5.14 21.38 -10.82
C TYR A 95 -3.76 20.74 -10.77
N ASN A 96 -2.93 21.03 -11.77
CA ASN A 96 -1.51 20.71 -11.80
C ASN A 96 -0.78 21.64 -12.78
N ASP A 97 0.01 22.59 -12.28
CA ASP A 97 0.83 23.49 -13.09
C ASP A 97 2.34 23.15 -13.06
N GLY A 98 2.68 21.99 -12.46
CA GLY A 98 4.06 21.57 -12.22
C GLY A 98 4.60 22.02 -10.87
N GLN A 99 4.26 23.22 -10.40
CA GLN A 99 4.64 23.70 -9.07
C GLN A 99 3.65 23.21 -8.00
N TYR A 100 2.35 23.42 -8.21
CA TYR A 100 1.28 23.03 -7.31
C TYR A 100 0.41 21.96 -7.99
N SER A 101 0.08 20.92 -7.24
CA SER A 101 -0.80 19.85 -7.71
C SER A 101 -1.78 19.42 -6.63
N ILE A 102 -3.04 19.23 -7.01
CA ILE A 102 -4.07 18.63 -6.16
C ILE A 102 -4.53 17.36 -6.85
N GLY A 103 -4.48 16.23 -6.13
CA GLY A 103 -4.92 14.94 -6.62
C GLY A 103 -5.97 14.32 -5.72
N THR A 104 -7.00 13.71 -6.32
CA THR A 104 -7.98 12.90 -5.62
C THR A 104 -8.14 11.55 -6.29
N GLN A 105 -8.45 10.53 -5.51
CA GLN A 105 -8.65 9.17 -5.99
C GLN A 105 -9.78 8.51 -5.21
N TYR A 106 -10.62 7.78 -5.92
CA TYR A 106 -11.52 6.79 -5.36
C TYR A 106 -11.28 5.45 -6.03
N TYR A 107 -11.33 4.36 -5.28
CA TYR A 107 -11.47 3.02 -5.85
C TYR A 107 -12.29 2.10 -4.97
N TYR A 108 -12.87 1.08 -5.61
CA TYR A 108 -13.46 -0.08 -4.96
C TYR A 108 -12.68 -1.32 -5.37
N ALA A 109 -12.22 -2.09 -4.38
CA ALA A 109 -11.65 -3.41 -4.58
C ALA A 109 -12.60 -4.46 -3.99
N ASN A 110 -12.92 -5.50 -4.75
CA ASN A 110 -13.82 -6.57 -4.33
C ASN A 110 -13.07 -7.87 -4.05
N ASN A 111 -13.69 -8.77 -3.29
CA ASN A 111 -13.18 -10.11 -3.00
C ASN A 111 -11.81 -10.14 -2.32
N LEU A 112 -11.50 -9.09 -1.55
CA LEU A 112 -10.33 -9.06 -0.68
C LEU A 112 -10.36 -10.23 0.28
N ILE A 113 -9.17 -10.75 0.59
CA ILE A 113 -9.00 -12.07 1.20
C ILE A 113 -8.61 -11.98 2.67
N ASP A 114 -8.68 -13.12 3.35
CA ASP A 114 -8.01 -13.38 4.62
C ASP A 114 -7.68 -14.88 4.76
N ALA A 115 -6.86 -15.21 5.75
CA ALA A 115 -6.61 -16.59 6.14
C ALA A 115 -7.87 -17.22 6.75
N LYS A 116 -8.21 -18.41 6.26
CA LYS A 116 -9.26 -19.29 6.79
C LYS A 116 -8.62 -20.27 7.76
N LEU A 117 -9.00 -20.14 9.04
CA LEU A 117 -8.58 -21.07 10.07
C LEU A 117 -9.72 -22.01 10.44
N GLY A 118 -9.40 -23.30 10.53
CA GLY A 118 -10.28 -24.34 11.03
C GLY A 118 -10.00 -24.68 12.50
N ALA A 119 -10.86 -25.55 13.05
CA ALA A 119 -10.66 -26.09 14.38
C ALA A 119 -9.29 -26.79 14.50
N PRO A 120 -8.69 -26.81 15.71
CA PRO A 120 -7.53 -27.65 15.98
C PRO A 120 -7.85 -29.13 15.69
N VAL A 121 -6.86 -29.87 15.19
CA VAL A 121 -7.02 -31.30 14.83
C VAL A 121 -6.10 -32.16 15.69
N GLY A 122 -6.66 -33.22 16.26
CA GLY A 122 -5.91 -34.15 17.11
C GLY A 122 -5.50 -33.52 18.44
N THR A 123 -4.23 -33.67 18.82
CA THR A 123 -3.67 -33.15 20.09
C THR A 123 -3.00 -31.78 19.94
N ASN A 124 -2.91 -31.23 18.72
CA ASN A 124 -2.36 -29.90 18.52
C ASN A 124 -3.42 -28.87 18.93
N PRO A 125 -3.16 -27.99 19.92
CA PRO A 125 -4.13 -26.98 20.34
C PRO A 125 -4.27 -25.81 19.36
N ASN A 126 -3.40 -25.72 18.35
CA ASN A 126 -3.39 -24.60 17.42
C ASN A 126 -4.46 -24.75 16.32
N PRO A 127 -5.11 -23.64 15.91
CA PRO A 127 -6.03 -23.64 14.79
C PRO A 127 -5.31 -24.11 13.51
N THR A 128 -6.01 -24.83 12.65
CA THR A 128 -5.44 -25.39 11.42
C THR A 128 -5.63 -24.40 10.27
N PHE A 129 -4.56 -24.10 9.54
CA PHE A 129 -4.68 -23.30 8.31
C PHE A 129 -5.40 -24.11 7.24
N GLN A 130 -6.58 -23.63 6.83
CA GLN A 130 -7.42 -24.20 5.79
C GLN A 130 -7.43 -23.29 4.56
N GLY A 131 -6.31 -22.60 4.32
CA GLY A 131 -6.19 -21.76 3.17
C GLY A 131 -6.68 -20.33 3.33
N MET A 132 -7.08 -19.72 2.23
CA MET A 132 -7.48 -18.33 2.09
C MET A 132 -8.93 -18.25 1.64
N GLU A 133 -9.63 -17.20 2.01
CA GLU A 133 -11.01 -16.97 1.58
C GLU A 133 -11.30 -15.50 1.30
N ALA A 134 -12.23 -15.23 0.38
CA ALA A 134 -12.72 -13.87 0.15
C ALA A 134 -13.65 -13.43 1.29
N VAL A 135 -13.33 -12.32 1.93
CA VAL A 135 -14.04 -11.81 3.11
C VAL A 135 -14.89 -10.56 2.82
N GLY A 136 -14.60 -9.79 1.77
CA GLY A 136 -15.32 -8.57 1.48
C GLY A 136 -14.66 -7.66 0.44
N GLY A 137 -15.15 -6.43 0.36
CA GLY A 137 -14.57 -5.36 -0.45
C GLY A 137 -14.07 -4.19 0.39
N LEU A 138 -13.40 -3.25 -0.25
CA LEU A 138 -12.89 -2.03 0.36
C LEU A 138 -13.16 -0.84 -0.57
N HIS A 139 -13.86 0.16 -0.05
CA HIS A 139 -13.89 1.48 -0.65
C HIS A 139 -12.72 2.28 -0.11
N SER A 140 -12.05 3.03 -0.97
CA SER A 140 -10.92 3.85 -0.59
C SER A 140 -11.01 5.21 -1.27
N PHE A 141 -10.75 6.25 -0.50
CA PHE A 141 -10.68 7.62 -0.97
C PHE A 141 -9.39 8.26 -0.50
N THR A 142 -8.71 8.99 -1.37
CA THR A 142 -7.47 9.71 -1.07
C THR A 142 -7.52 11.09 -1.69
N ALA A 143 -7.04 12.08 -0.96
CA ALA A 143 -6.75 13.42 -1.47
C ALA A 143 -5.33 13.80 -1.09
N ASN A 144 -4.58 14.39 -2.02
CA ASN A 144 -3.25 14.93 -1.75
C ASN A 144 -3.05 16.29 -2.40
N PHE A 145 -2.05 16.96 -1.88
CA PHE A 145 -1.54 18.22 -2.35
C PHE A 145 -0.01 18.14 -2.38
N VAL A 146 0.59 18.63 -3.46
CA VAL A 146 2.03 18.64 -3.68
C VAL A 146 2.46 20.05 -4.06
N ILE A 147 3.57 20.51 -3.48
CA ILE A 147 4.29 21.72 -3.88
C ILE A 147 5.70 21.31 -4.27
N ASN A 148 6.09 21.49 -5.53
CA ASN A 148 7.46 21.38 -6.02
C ASN A 148 8.06 22.78 -6.06
N GLY A 149 8.93 23.11 -5.09
CA GLY A 149 9.46 24.46 -4.91
C GLY A 149 8.63 25.27 -3.90
N ILE A 150 8.76 24.90 -2.63
CA ILE A 150 8.01 25.51 -1.51
C ILE A 150 8.31 26.99 -1.28
N GLY A 151 9.45 27.49 -1.77
CA GLY A 151 9.87 28.87 -1.58
C GLY A 151 10.16 29.61 -2.87
N ASN A 152 9.52 29.23 -3.99
CA ASN A 152 9.78 29.79 -5.33
C ASN A 152 10.12 31.30 -5.30
N GLY A 153 11.39 31.62 -5.62
CA GLY A 153 11.93 32.97 -5.64
C GLY A 153 12.49 33.49 -4.32
N TRP A 154 12.57 32.66 -3.27
CA TRP A 154 13.18 33.01 -1.98
C TRP A 154 14.59 32.43 -1.83
N SER A 155 14.82 31.19 -2.26
CA SER A 155 16.16 30.58 -2.34
C SER A 155 16.17 29.33 -3.21
N ASP A 156 17.29 29.06 -3.88
CA ASP A 156 17.50 27.87 -4.72
C ASP A 156 17.18 26.56 -3.96
N PHE A 157 17.53 26.49 -2.68
CA PHE A 157 17.23 25.33 -1.84
C PHE A 157 15.73 25.09 -1.68
N LEU A 158 14.94 26.15 -1.43
CA LEU A 158 13.50 26.04 -1.26
C LEU A 158 12.78 25.84 -2.60
N ASP A 159 13.36 26.33 -3.70
CA ASP A 159 12.87 26.16 -5.07
C ASP A 159 13.03 24.71 -5.54
N ASP A 160 14.06 24.00 -5.07
CA ASP A 160 14.27 22.58 -5.32
C ASP A 160 13.70 21.65 -4.23
N THR A 161 12.95 22.21 -3.27
CA THR A 161 12.32 21.43 -2.20
C THR A 161 10.86 21.11 -2.53
N THR A 162 10.55 19.82 -2.53
CA THR A 162 9.19 19.28 -2.70
C THR A 162 8.55 18.98 -1.35
N PHE A 163 7.34 19.49 -1.13
CA PHE A 163 6.48 19.13 0.00
C PHE A 163 5.23 18.43 -0.50
N PHE A 164 4.74 17.45 0.26
CA PHE A 164 3.41 16.91 0.03
C PHE A 164 2.66 16.64 1.34
N ALA A 165 1.33 16.68 1.24
CA ALA A 165 0.41 16.22 2.25
C ALA A 165 -0.69 15.38 1.60
N SER A 166 -1.09 14.30 2.27
CA SER A 166 -2.05 13.33 1.77
C SER A 166 -2.93 12.84 2.92
N GLY A 167 -4.24 12.82 2.69
CA GLY A 167 -5.23 12.29 3.61
C GLY A 167 -6.06 11.21 2.92
N ALA A 168 -6.40 10.15 3.65
CA ALA A 168 -7.11 9.02 3.06
C ALA A 168 -8.09 8.35 4.02
N VAL A 169 -9.09 7.70 3.46
CA VAL A 169 -10.16 6.98 4.14
C VAL A 169 -10.36 5.62 3.50
N SER A 170 -10.45 4.58 4.32
CA SER A 170 -10.75 3.21 3.92
C SER A 170 -12.04 2.75 4.60
N ILE A 171 -12.98 2.17 3.84
CA ILE A 171 -14.28 1.71 4.35
C ILE A 171 -14.49 0.25 3.94
N THR A 172 -14.61 -0.64 4.91
CA THR A 172 -14.82 -2.07 4.64
C THR A 172 -16.24 -2.34 4.15
N ASN A 173 -16.38 -3.37 3.34
CA ASN A 173 -17.66 -3.89 2.87
C ASN A 173 -17.66 -5.43 3.02
N PRO A 174 -17.86 -5.96 4.25
CA PRO A 174 -17.86 -7.40 4.50
C PRO A 174 -18.92 -8.12 3.65
N LYS A 175 -18.61 -9.34 3.21
CA LYS A 175 -19.62 -10.23 2.60
C LYS A 175 -20.57 -10.80 3.66
N ASP A 176 -21.74 -11.27 3.22
CA ASP A 176 -22.69 -11.97 4.08
C ASP A 176 -22.03 -13.14 4.82
N GLY A 177 -22.19 -13.17 6.15
CA GLY A 177 -21.58 -14.18 7.02
C GLY A 177 -20.06 -14.08 7.16
N LYS A 178 -19.43 -13.01 6.64
CA LYS A 178 -18.02 -12.69 6.79
C LYS A 178 -17.83 -11.46 7.67
N SER A 179 -16.58 -11.25 8.06
CA SER A 179 -16.18 -10.09 8.85
C SER A 179 -14.86 -9.55 8.31
N MET A 180 -14.73 -8.24 8.30
CA MET A 180 -13.49 -7.54 7.99
C MET A 180 -13.05 -6.74 9.21
N LEU A 181 -11.76 -6.86 9.55
CA LEU A 181 -11.14 -6.12 10.67
C LEU A 181 -11.86 -6.32 12.02
N GLY A 182 -12.38 -7.54 12.27
CA GLY A 182 -13.10 -7.85 13.50
C GLY A 182 -14.59 -7.48 13.50
N SER A 183 -15.13 -6.96 12.40
CA SER A 183 -16.52 -6.50 12.31
C SER A 183 -17.26 -7.13 11.13
N SER A 184 -18.49 -7.58 11.34
CA SER A 184 -19.45 -7.93 10.27
C SER A 184 -20.05 -6.70 9.60
N ASP A 185 -20.02 -5.55 10.29
CA ASP A 185 -20.48 -4.27 9.76
C ASP A 185 -19.33 -3.51 9.09
N SER A 186 -19.70 -2.56 8.23
CA SER A 186 -18.76 -1.62 7.63
C SER A 186 -18.05 -0.76 8.69
N VAL A 187 -16.72 -0.77 8.66
CA VAL A 187 -15.87 0.06 9.54
C VAL A 187 -15.02 1.02 8.71
N ARG A 188 -14.76 2.19 9.28
CA ARG A 188 -13.98 3.26 8.64
C ARG A 188 -12.62 3.42 9.32
N GLY A 189 -11.58 3.54 8.50
CA GLY A 189 -10.24 3.92 8.91
C GLY A 189 -9.76 5.16 8.16
N TYR A 190 -8.87 5.91 8.79
CA TYR A 190 -8.26 7.14 8.30
C TYR A 190 -6.73 7.03 8.34
N SER A 191 -6.06 7.71 7.41
CA SER A 191 -4.61 7.92 7.43
C SER A 191 -4.25 9.32 6.94
N GLY A 192 -3.22 9.89 7.57
CA GLY A 192 -2.53 11.10 7.11
C GLY A 192 -1.09 10.77 6.78
N TRP A 193 -0.53 11.40 5.75
CA TRP A 193 0.85 11.25 5.32
C TRP A 193 1.39 12.57 4.83
N VAL A 194 2.53 12.98 5.35
CA VAL A 194 3.26 14.19 4.95
C VAL A 194 4.69 13.82 4.62
N GLY A 195 5.28 14.56 3.69
CA GLY A 195 6.67 14.38 3.34
C GLY A 195 7.30 15.63 2.76
N LEU A 196 8.62 15.65 2.87
CA LEU A 196 9.49 16.69 2.36
C LEU A 196 10.68 16.02 1.67
N GLN A 197 10.96 16.38 0.42
CA GLN A 197 12.17 16.01 -0.29
C GLN A 197 12.92 17.29 -0.65
N PHE A 198 14.21 17.37 -0.31
CA PHE A 198 15.00 18.58 -0.48
C PHE A 198 16.40 18.27 -1.03
N PRO A 199 17.11 19.28 -1.58
CA PRO A 199 18.45 19.10 -2.12
C PRO A 199 19.44 18.56 -1.09
N SER A 200 20.40 17.78 -1.57
CA SER A 200 21.53 17.34 -0.77
C SER A 200 22.43 18.49 -0.35
N LEU A 201 22.88 18.45 0.91
CA LEU A 201 23.89 19.38 1.43
C LEU A 201 25.31 18.94 1.07
N ILE A 202 25.48 17.77 0.47
CA ILE A 202 26.77 17.16 0.15
C ILE A 202 27.02 17.00 -1.36
N SER A 203 25.99 17.18 -2.18
CA SER A 203 26.03 17.03 -3.64
C SER A 203 24.94 17.87 -4.30
N GLU A 204 25.15 18.31 -5.54
CA GLU A 204 24.16 19.14 -6.27
C GLU A 204 22.94 18.30 -6.73
N SER A 205 23.19 17.04 -7.12
CA SER A 205 22.15 16.16 -7.68
C SER A 205 21.49 15.26 -6.63
N GLY A 206 22.08 15.14 -5.44
CA GLY A 206 21.51 14.30 -4.38
C GLY A 206 20.21 14.85 -3.80
N ARG A 207 19.40 13.97 -3.23
CA ARG A 207 18.12 14.32 -2.60
C ARG A 207 17.96 13.62 -1.26
N TRP A 208 17.58 14.38 -0.24
CA TRP A 208 17.11 13.84 1.03
C TRP A 208 15.60 13.85 1.06
N GLY A 209 15.00 12.90 1.75
CA GLY A 209 13.59 12.92 2.07
C GLY A 209 13.31 12.55 3.50
N LEU A 210 12.28 13.18 4.06
CA LEU A 210 11.73 12.93 5.37
C LEU A 210 10.22 12.76 5.23
N GLU A 211 9.68 11.71 5.80
CA GLU A 211 8.26 11.42 5.72
C GLU A 211 7.70 10.92 7.05
N TYR A 212 6.44 11.27 7.29
CA TYR A 212 5.67 10.79 8.44
C TYR A 212 4.25 10.40 8.01
N ASN A 213 3.79 9.22 8.40
CA ASN A 213 2.40 8.83 8.25
C ASN A 213 1.79 8.32 9.55
N GLN A 214 0.48 8.54 9.70
CA GLN A 214 -0.30 8.17 10.87
C GLN A 214 -1.60 7.49 10.44
N GLY A 215 -1.76 6.22 10.77
CA GLY A 215 -3.01 5.49 10.58
C GLY A 215 -3.84 5.37 11.86
N SER A 216 -5.15 5.40 11.71
CA SER A 216 -6.12 5.07 12.77
C SER A 216 -6.26 3.56 12.99
N GLN A 217 -6.99 3.15 14.03
CA GLN A 217 -7.24 1.74 14.37
C GLN A 217 -7.70 0.88 13.18
N ASN A 218 -8.70 1.34 12.44
CA ASN A 218 -9.30 0.57 11.33
C ASN A 218 -8.68 0.90 9.97
N TRP A 219 -7.55 1.62 9.94
CA TRP A 219 -6.90 1.99 8.69
C TRP A 219 -6.51 0.76 7.87
N ARG A 220 -6.76 0.83 6.56
CA ARG A 220 -6.37 -0.18 5.58
C ARG A 220 -6.00 0.41 4.23
N SER A 221 -4.81 0.04 3.77
CA SER A 221 -4.32 0.21 2.40
C SER A 221 -4.13 -1.15 1.73
N ILE A 222 -3.95 -1.15 0.40
CA ILE A 222 -3.59 -2.33 -0.41
C ILE A 222 -2.14 -2.15 -0.89
N THR A 223 -1.18 -2.33 0.01
CA THR A 223 0.24 -2.00 -0.21
C THR A 223 1.15 -3.23 -0.17
N TYR A 224 0.69 -4.35 -0.71
CA TYR A 224 1.38 -5.65 -0.63
C TYR A 224 2.58 -5.79 -1.59
N ALA A 225 2.79 -4.84 -2.51
CA ALA A 225 4.01 -4.79 -3.30
C ALA A 225 5.11 -3.94 -2.63
N GLU A 226 4.95 -3.58 -1.35
CA GLU A 226 6.06 -3.02 -0.58
C GLU A 226 7.20 -4.02 -0.49
N ASP A 227 8.36 -3.62 -1.01
CA ASP A 227 9.58 -4.40 -1.00
C ASP A 227 10.45 -4.02 0.22
N THR A 228 9.92 -4.27 1.43
CA THR A 228 10.64 -4.10 2.70
C THR A 228 10.36 -5.28 3.63
N LEU A 229 11.32 -5.61 4.49
CA LEU A 229 11.15 -6.68 5.47
C LEU A 229 10.21 -6.29 6.62
N ALA A 230 10.16 -4.98 6.95
CA ALA A 230 9.30 -4.43 7.98
C ALA A 230 7.82 -4.28 7.55
N GLY A 231 7.50 -4.54 6.28
CA GLY A 231 6.21 -4.27 5.67
C GLY A 231 6.01 -2.79 5.33
N SER A 232 4.83 -2.45 4.80
CA SER A 232 4.57 -1.10 4.33
C SER A 232 4.34 -0.15 5.49
N LYS A 233 5.16 0.90 5.58
CA LYS A 233 4.91 2.04 6.48
C LYS A 233 3.52 2.64 6.27
N ILE A 234 3.05 2.66 5.01
CA ILE A 234 1.78 3.27 4.62
C ILE A 234 0.58 2.50 5.20
N ALA A 235 0.76 1.22 5.51
CA ALA A 235 -0.25 0.39 6.14
C ALA A 235 -0.29 0.52 7.67
N ALA A 236 0.63 1.28 8.29
CA ALA A 236 0.76 1.36 9.74
C ALA A 236 -0.49 1.93 10.41
N ARG A 237 -1.06 1.16 11.36
CA ARG A 237 -2.07 1.63 12.32
C ARG A 237 -1.36 2.14 13.57
N GLY A 238 -0.90 3.37 13.47
CA GLY A 238 0.11 3.93 14.36
C GLY A 238 0.92 4.97 13.60
N ALA A 239 2.10 5.29 14.09
CA ALA A 239 3.02 6.23 13.46
C ALA A 239 4.06 5.48 12.64
N ALA A 240 4.47 6.03 11.51
CA ALA A 240 5.66 5.59 10.82
C ALA A 240 6.46 6.77 10.28
N TYR A 241 7.77 6.64 10.35
CA TYR A 241 8.75 7.65 10.02
C TYR A 241 9.72 7.06 9.01
N GLU A 242 10.15 7.87 8.06
CA GLU A 242 11.15 7.46 7.09
C GLU A 242 12.06 8.61 6.75
N ALA A 243 13.34 8.29 6.65
CA ALA A 243 14.36 9.17 6.12
C ALA A 243 15.09 8.44 5.00
N TYR A 244 15.34 9.12 3.89
CA TYR A 244 16.09 8.54 2.79
C TYR A 244 17.02 9.56 2.15
N PHE A 245 18.08 9.06 1.55
CA PHE A 245 19.07 9.80 0.79
C PHE A 245 19.30 9.07 -0.52
N THR A 246 19.13 9.78 -1.63
CA THR A 246 19.39 9.28 -2.97
C THR A 246 20.50 10.12 -3.60
N GLU A 247 21.53 9.46 -4.09
CA GLU A 247 22.67 10.08 -4.77
C GLU A 247 22.81 9.50 -6.18
N PRO A 248 22.68 10.33 -7.22
CA PRO A 248 23.06 9.91 -8.57
C PRO A 248 24.58 9.76 -8.64
N LEU A 249 25.04 8.55 -8.99
CA LEU A 249 26.47 8.21 -9.09
C LEU A 249 26.99 8.42 -10.52
N ILE A 250 26.15 8.20 -11.52
CA ILE A 250 26.43 8.46 -12.95
C ILE A 250 25.15 9.00 -13.57
N ASP A 251 25.08 10.32 -13.71
CA ASP A 251 23.91 11.06 -14.23
C ASP A 251 22.60 10.50 -13.66
N ASP A 252 21.56 10.32 -14.48
CA ASP A 252 20.28 9.70 -14.11
C ASP A 252 20.26 8.16 -14.28
N VAL A 253 21.31 7.60 -14.87
CA VAL A 253 21.40 6.19 -15.25
C VAL A 253 21.75 5.30 -14.07
N PHE A 254 22.57 5.77 -13.13
CA PHE A 254 23.02 4.98 -11.98
C PHE A 254 22.93 5.77 -10.68
N SER A 255 22.12 5.30 -9.73
CA SER A 255 21.94 5.95 -8.42
C SER A 255 22.17 4.99 -7.24
N PHE A 256 22.63 5.55 -6.14
CA PHE A 256 22.66 4.94 -4.81
C PHE A 256 21.52 5.49 -3.97
N GLN A 257 20.88 4.63 -3.17
CA GLN A 257 19.97 5.08 -2.13
C GLN A 257 20.26 4.40 -0.81
N LEU A 258 20.18 5.18 0.27
CA LEU A 258 20.08 4.73 1.65
C LEU A 258 18.73 5.17 2.23
N ARG A 259 18.00 4.27 2.86
CA ARG A 259 16.69 4.54 3.47
C ARG A 259 16.62 3.88 4.84
N TYR A 260 16.05 4.62 5.79
CA TYR A 260 15.71 4.13 7.13
C TYR A 260 14.23 4.34 7.39
N THR A 261 13.55 3.29 7.82
CA THR A 261 12.12 3.32 8.14
C THR A 261 11.94 2.83 9.58
N TYR A 262 11.18 3.59 10.37
CA TYR A 262 10.78 3.23 11.72
C TYR A 262 9.24 3.23 11.81
N ILE A 263 8.66 2.12 12.22
CA ILE A 263 7.21 1.97 12.38
C ILE A 263 6.90 1.69 13.84
N ASP A 264 6.01 2.50 14.40
CA ASP A 264 5.47 2.40 15.76
C ASP A 264 3.99 2.06 15.66
N TYR A 265 3.67 0.78 15.81
CA TYR A 265 2.32 0.27 15.73
C TYR A 265 1.59 0.53 17.04
N LYS A 266 0.47 1.25 16.95
CA LYS A 266 -0.47 1.38 18.07
C LYS A 266 -1.45 0.19 18.09
N TYR A 267 -1.78 -0.32 16.91
CA TYR A 267 -2.72 -1.43 16.74
C TYR A 267 -2.13 -2.56 15.91
N ALA A 268 -2.49 -3.79 16.27
CA ALA A 268 -2.10 -5.00 15.56
C ALA A 268 -2.71 -5.07 14.14
N GLY A 269 -2.17 -5.99 13.33
CA GLY A 269 -2.75 -6.35 12.03
C GLY A 269 -2.46 -5.38 10.87
N SER A 270 -1.68 -4.32 11.07
CA SER A 270 -1.37 -3.27 10.06
C SER A 270 -0.97 -3.79 8.67
N ASN A 271 -0.15 -4.83 8.58
CA ASN A 271 0.28 -5.45 7.31
C ASN A 271 -0.42 -6.78 6.98
N GLY A 272 -1.42 -7.18 7.78
CA GLY A 272 -2.22 -8.38 7.54
C GLY A 272 -3.22 -8.24 6.38
N PHE A 273 -3.96 -9.32 6.12
CA PHE A 273 -5.09 -9.32 5.19
C PHE A 273 -6.34 -8.68 5.81
N PHE A 274 -7.49 -8.76 5.14
CA PHE A 274 -8.62 -7.86 5.40
C PHE A 274 -9.67 -8.41 6.37
N GLY A 275 -9.62 -9.70 6.67
CA GLY A 275 -10.59 -10.36 7.55
C GLY A 275 -10.22 -10.25 9.02
N SER A 276 -10.90 -11.06 9.83
CA SER A 276 -10.72 -11.05 11.30
C SER A 276 -9.57 -11.92 11.78
N THR A 277 -9.06 -12.83 10.95
CA THR A 277 -7.97 -13.74 11.31
C THR A 277 -6.64 -12.98 11.39
N THR A 278 -6.31 -12.24 10.33
CA THR A 278 -5.03 -11.52 10.26
C THR A 278 -5.19 -10.01 10.39
N GLY A 279 -6.41 -9.50 10.24
CA GLY A 279 -6.65 -8.07 10.09
C GLY A 279 -7.28 -7.33 11.27
N THR A 280 -7.70 -8.03 12.31
CA THR A 280 -8.37 -7.40 13.47
C THR A 280 -7.43 -6.43 14.20
N PRO A 281 -7.80 -5.14 14.35
CA PRO A 281 -6.96 -4.14 15.00
C PRO A 281 -7.19 -4.12 16.51
N TYR A 282 -6.40 -4.90 17.23
CA TYR A 282 -6.32 -4.83 18.69
C TYR A 282 -5.35 -3.74 19.12
N LEU A 283 -5.67 -3.01 20.20
CA LEU A 283 -4.72 -2.09 20.83
C LEU A 283 -3.61 -2.92 21.46
N ILE A 284 -2.36 -2.69 21.07
CA ILE A 284 -1.24 -3.56 21.47
C ILE A 284 -1.02 -3.55 22.99
N SER A 285 -1.27 -2.41 23.64
CA SER A 285 -1.18 -2.29 25.11
C SER A 285 -2.18 -3.15 25.87
N ASP A 286 -3.30 -3.51 25.24
CA ASP A 286 -4.35 -4.34 25.86
C ASP A 286 -4.11 -5.83 25.61
N MET A 287 -3.15 -6.17 24.75
CA MET A 287 -2.80 -7.56 24.46
C MET A 287 -1.91 -8.10 25.58
N THR A 288 -2.42 -9.10 26.30
CA THR A 288 -1.57 -9.87 27.22
C THR A 288 -0.55 -10.66 26.41
N PRO A 289 0.76 -10.62 26.72
CA PRO A 289 1.73 -11.50 26.11
C PRO A 289 1.28 -12.95 26.32
N ALA A 290 0.70 -13.57 25.29
CA ALA A 290 0.28 -14.95 25.38
C ALA A 290 1.56 -15.78 25.50
N THR A 291 1.71 -16.54 26.59
CA THR A 291 2.73 -17.57 26.72
C THR A 291 2.52 -18.60 25.61
N GLY A 292 3.19 -18.39 24.46
CA GLY A 292 3.46 -19.44 23.49
C GLY A 292 2.79 -19.40 22.12
N SER A 293 2.00 -18.39 21.69
CA SER A 293 1.43 -18.42 20.31
C SER A 293 0.97 -17.12 19.64
N THR A 294 1.26 -15.92 20.13
CA THR A 294 1.03 -14.71 19.31
C THR A 294 2.02 -13.61 19.68
N VAL A 295 3.14 -13.55 18.95
CA VAL A 295 4.05 -12.40 18.99
C VAL A 295 3.37 -11.28 18.21
N THR A 296 3.00 -10.21 18.89
CA THR A 296 2.52 -8.99 18.24
C THR A 296 3.69 -8.03 18.12
N VAL A 297 3.94 -7.54 16.91
CA VAL A 297 4.98 -6.55 16.65
C VAL A 297 4.46 -5.17 17.06
N ASP A 298 5.08 -4.57 18.08
CA ASP A 298 4.81 -3.20 18.52
C ASP A 298 5.59 -2.17 17.70
N THR A 299 6.82 -2.50 17.31
CA THR A 299 7.69 -1.64 16.51
C THR A 299 8.46 -2.45 15.46
N ALA A 300 8.76 -1.82 14.33
CA ALA A 300 9.60 -2.39 13.28
C ALA A 300 10.58 -1.35 12.74
N GLN A 301 11.78 -1.80 12.38
CA GLN A 301 12.81 -0.94 11.79
C GLN A 301 13.39 -1.62 10.56
N ASP A 302 13.71 -0.83 9.55
CA ASP A 302 14.36 -1.29 8.31
C ASP A 302 15.43 -0.28 7.91
N ILE A 303 16.62 -0.80 7.56
CA ILE A 303 17.68 -0.01 6.90
C ILE A 303 17.94 -0.69 5.55
N ARG A 304 17.74 0.07 4.48
CA ARG A 304 17.92 -0.40 3.11
C ARG A 304 18.97 0.43 2.41
N ALA A 305 19.95 -0.25 1.81
CA ALA A 305 20.87 0.34 0.85
C ALA A 305 20.71 -0.37 -0.49
N TYR A 306 20.58 0.37 -1.60
CA TYR A 306 20.56 -0.23 -2.92
C TYR A 306 21.23 0.65 -3.98
N LEU A 307 21.63 0.00 -5.06
CA LEU A 307 22.11 0.61 -6.29
C LEU A 307 21.06 0.35 -7.38
N ARG A 308 20.71 1.37 -8.15
CA ARG A 308 19.72 1.29 -9.22
C ARG A 308 20.37 1.69 -10.53
N TYR A 309 20.20 0.85 -11.55
CA TYR A 309 20.60 1.12 -12.92
C TYR A 309 19.33 1.23 -13.79
N ARG A 310 19.22 2.30 -14.58
CA ARG A 310 18.11 2.56 -15.50
C ARG A 310 18.59 2.35 -16.93
N PHE A 311 17.81 1.62 -17.73
CA PHE A 311 18.08 1.34 -19.14
C PHE A 311 17.39 2.36 -20.05
#